data_AF-A0A1Y1XBZ1-F1
#
_entry.id   AF-A0A1Y1XBZ1-F1
#
_cell.length_a   1.000
_cell.length_b   1.000
_cell.length_c   1.000
_cell.angle_alpha   90.00
_cell.angle_beta   90.00
_cell.angle_gamma   90.00
#
_symmetry.space_group_name_H-M   'P 1'
#
loop_
_entity.id
_entity.type
_entity.pdbx_description
1 polymer ?
#
loop_
_entity_poly.entity_id
_entity_poly.type
_entity_poly.pdbx_seq_one_letter_code
_entity_poly.pdbx_strand_id
1 'polypeptide(L)'
;MKRHRKSVNVNAILYSQNGSFTTLINIINDFNIYSKNNNLDINIITNVITQSNFTHSLTDYETLLDYLFLKKSEKYDIIFYDNIYRMRFAPHLIDLKNILPVDHVDMYMEGVANQTSICNDKLIGLPISVDADVLYYNKNYLKKYNQKVPRTWDDLIKIGKYISNEEKKQNNTNLIIYQGYFPNHEGGMCSTYEFIYSFRDSVNSSFPGLTSQIAINALDKIKEIKNEISTG
;
A
#
# COMPACT_ATOMS: atom_id res chain seq x y z
N MET A 1 38.66 26.25 -20.63
CA MET A 1 37.99 25.05 -21.17
C MET A 1 36.84 24.67 -20.25
N LYS A 2 35.59 25.03 -20.60
CA LYS A 2 34.41 24.56 -19.85
C LYS A 2 34.24 23.08 -20.18
N ARG A 3 34.47 22.18 -19.21
CA ARG A 3 34.06 20.77 -19.34
C ARG A 3 32.55 20.77 -19.53
N HIS A 4 32.08 20.47 -20.74
CA HIS A 4 30.67 20.18 -20.97
C HIS A 4 30.32 18.97 -20.11
N ARG A 5 29.50 19.17 -19.06
CA ARG A 5 28.91 18.06 -18.32
C ARG A 5 28.05 17.29 -19.32
N LYS A 6 28.32 15.98 -19.45
CA LYS A 6 27.51 15.12 -20.31
C LYS A 6 26.16 14.96 -19.62
N SER A 7 25.06 15.18 -20.37
CA SER A 7 23.72 14.93 -19.85
C SER A 7 23.61 13.48 -19.36
N VAL A 8 23.02 13.32 -18.17
CA VAL A 8 22.81 12.02 -17.52
C VAL A 8 21.36 11.62 -17.72
N ASN A 9 21.15 10.47 -18.35
CA ASN A 9 19.81 9.87 -18.46
C ASN A 9 19.69 8.76 -17.42
N VAL A 10 18.64 8.82 -16.60
CA VAL A 10 18.32 7.85 -15.55
C VAL A 10 17.06 7.11 -15.97
N ASN A 11 17.17 5.80 -16.19
CA ASN A 11 16.07 4.98 -16.65
C ASN A 11 15.30 4.42 -15.46
N ALA A 12 14.04 4.81 -15.32
CA ALA A 12 13.14 4.27 -14.33
C ALA A 12 12.22 3.21 -14.95
N ILE A 13 11.95 2.12 -14.24
CA ILE A 13 10.91 1.15 -14.58
C ILE A 13 9.88 1.07 -13.46
N LEU A 14 8.61 1.00 -13.83
CA LEU A 14 7.51 0.90 -12.90
C LEU A 14 6.31 0.18 -13.52
N TYR A 15 5.42 -0.28 -12.65
CA TYR A 15 4.16 -0.90 -13.02
C TYR A 15 2.95 -0.12 -12.48
N SER A 16 1.87 -0.05 -13.25
CA SER A 16 0.67 0.71 -12.90
C SER A 16 -0.58 -0.18 -12.90
N GLN A 17 -1.19 -0.39 -11.73
CA GLN A 17 -2.53 -0.99 -11.62
C GLN A 17 -3.64 0.02 -11.29
N ASN A 18 -3.40 0.98 -10.40
CA ASN A 18 -4.48 1.69 -9.71
C ASN A 18 -4.44 3.23 -9.86
N GLY A 19 -3.81 3.75 -10.93
CA GLY A 19 -3.80 5.19 -11.21
C GLY A 19 -2.87 6.04 -10.36
N SER A 20 -2.35 5.52 -9.23
CA SER A 20 -1.29 6.12 -8.39
C SER A 20 -0.04 6.51 -9.19
N PHE A 21 0.19 5.83 -10.32
CA PHE A 21 1.26 6.13 -11.25
C PHE A 21 1.17 7.54 -11.88
N THR A 22 -0.03 8.11 -12.06
CA THR A 22 -0.17 9.47 -12.63
C THR A 22 0.56 10.52 -11.78
N THR A 23 0.49 10.39 -10.45
CA THR A 23 1.24 11.23 -9.52
C THR A 23 2.74 11.06 -9.71
N LEU A 24 3.23 9.83 -9.88
CA LEU A 24 4.64 9.55 -10.09
C LEU A 24 5.18 10.14 -11.41
N ILE A 25 4.41 10.03 -12.50
CA ILE A 25 4.73 10.69 -13.77
C ILE A 25 4.89 12.20 -13.55
N ASN A 26 3.94 12.81 -12.84
CA ASN A 26 3.95 14.25 -12.59
C ASN A 26 5.19 14.66 -11.80
N ILE A 27 5.54 13.92 -10.75
CA ILE A 27 6.78 14.17 -9.98
C ILE A 27 8.02 14.10 -10.88
N ILE A 28 8.08 13.09 -11.76
CA ILE A 28 9.22 12.92 -12.67
C ILE A 28 9.28 14.04 -13.72
N ASN A 29 8.13 14.46 -14.24
CA ASN A 29 8.05 15.59 -15.16
C ASN A 29 8.49 16.90 -14.49
N ASP A 30 8.02 17.15 -13.26
CA ASP A 30 8.41 18.31 -12.47
C ASP A 30 9.91 18.30 -12.17
N PHE A 31 10.47 17.14 -11.82
CA PHE A 31 11.92 16.97 -11.66
C PHE A 31 12.69 17.28 -12.95
N ASN A 32 12.24 16.77 -14.10
CA ASN A 32 12.91 17.02 -15.38
C ASN A 32 12.88 18.52 -15.76
N ILE A 33 11.77 19.21 -15.49
CA ILE A 33 11.66 20.67 -15.65
C ILE A 33 12.62 21.38 -14.69
N TYR A 34 12.62 21.00 -13.41
CA TYR A 34 13.51 21.55 -12.39
C TYR A 34 15.00 21.36 -12.77
N SER A 35 15.37 20.16 -13.21
CA SER A 35 16.72 19.80 -13.64
C SER A 35 17.20 20.69 -14.78
N LYS A 36 16.35 20.91 -15.79
CA LYS A 36 16.63 21.83 -16.90
C LYS A 36 16.79 23.28 -16.43
N ASN A 37 15.89 23.76 -15.57
CA ASN A 37 15.91 25.14 -15.08
C ASN A 37 17.12 25.43 -14.17
N ASN A 38 17.65 24.41 -13.50
CA ASN A 38 18.78 24.51 -12.59
C ASN A 38 20.11 24.02 -13.21
N ASN A 39 20.15 23.74 -14.52
CA ASN A 39 21.33 23.24 -15.23
C ASN A 39 21.97 22.00 -14.59
N LEU A 40 21.13 21.07 -14.09
CA LEU A 40 21.61 19.79 -13.56
C LEU A 40 21.95 18.82 -14.69
N ASP A 41 21.33 18.99 -15.87
CA ASP A 41 21.47 18.13 -17.06
C ASP A 41 21.11 16.65 -16.80
N ILE A 42 20.21 16.39 -15.85
CA ILE A 42 19.69 15.05 -15.51
C ILE A 42 18.29 14.88 -16.12
N ASN A 43 18.05 13.81 -16.86
CA ASN A 43 16.73 13.44 -17.37
C ASN A 43 16.33 12.06 -16.84
N ILE A 44 15.17 11.96 -16.21
CA ILE A 44 14.57 10.67 -15.84
C ILE A 44 13.67 10.22 -17.00
N ILE A 45 13.94 9.02 -17.49
CA ILE A 45 13.18 8.35 -18.56
C ILE A 45 12.32 7.26 -17.93
N THR A 46 11.00 7.42 -17.95
CA THR A 46 10.05 6.44 -17.38
C THR A 46 9.66 5.37 -18.38
N ASN A 47 9.79 4.11 -17.96
CA ASN A 47 9.36 2.93 -18.70
C ASN A 47 8.19 2.31 -17.95
N VAL A 48 6.99 2.56 -18.48
CA VAL A 48 5.72 2.21 -17.82
C VAL A 48 5.23 0.89 -18.35
N ILE A 49 5.02 -0.04 -17.42
CA ILE A 49 4.33 -1.29 -17.71
C ILE A 49 2.89 -1.15 -17.27
N THR A 50 1.97 -1.31 -18.21
CA THR A 50 0.52 -1.25 -18.00
C THR A 50 -0.11 -2.56 -18.45
N GLN A 51 -1.33 -2.83 -17.98
CA GLN A 51 -2.13 -3.97 -18.47
C GLN A 51 -2.38 -3.92 -20.00
N SER A 52 -2.30 -2.74 -20.63
CA SER A 52 -2.48 -2.60 -22.08
C SER A 52 -1.26 -3.02 -22.90
N ASN A 53 -0.06 -2.96 -22.31
CA ASN A 53 1.21 -3.19 -23.02
C ASN A 53 1.96 -4.42 -22.51
N PHE A 54 1.44 -5.07 -21.47
CA PHE A 54 1.98 -6.30 -20.87
C PHE A 54 0.84 -7.29 -20.68
N THR A 55 0.99 -8.48 -21.25
CA THR A 55 -0.03 -9.52 -21.21
C THR A 55 -0.13 -10.11 -19.80
N HIS A 56 -1.00 -9.52 -18.96
CA HIS A 56 -1.47 -9.98 -17.64
C HIS A 56 -0.63 -9.62 -16.38
N SER A 57 -1.34 -9.41 -15.27
CA SER A 57 -1.00 -9.46 -13.82
C SER A 57 0.21 -8.71 -13.17
N LEU A 58 0.13 -8.46 -11.85
CA LEU A 58 1.24 -8.00 -10.98
C LEU A 58 2.41 -9.00 -11.00
N THR A 59 2.10 -10.30 -11.02
CA THR A 59 3.07 -11.40 -11.03
C THR A 59 4.04 -11.29 -12.18
N ASP A 60 3.59 -10.74 -13.31
CA ASP A 60 4.35 -10.64 -14.53
C ASP A 60 5.38 -9.50 -14.48
N TYR A 61 5.08 -8.41 -13.76
CA TYR A 61 6.03 -7.34 -13.51
C TYR A 61 7.17 -7.82 -12.61
N GLU A 62 6.84 -8.49 -11.52
CA GLU A 62 7.83 -8.96 -10.56
C GLU A 62 8.70 -10.06 -11.17
N THR A 63 8.11 -10.93 -12.00
CA THR A 63 8.86 -11.93 -12.80
C THR A 63 9.82 -11.26 -13.79
N LEU A 64 9.43 -10.14 -14.40
CA LEU A 64 10.34 -9.35 -15.23
C LEU A 64 11.50 -8.79 -14.40
N LEU A 65 11.24 -8.26 -13.21
CA LEU A 65 12.30 -7.78 -12.32
C LEU A 65 13.26 -8.91 -11.93
N ASP A 66 12.76 -10.11 -11.59
CA ASP A 66 13.62 -11.27 -11.36
C ASP A 66 14.51 -11.58 -12.54
N TYR A 67 13.94 -11.62 -13.75
CA TYR A 67 14.70 -11.88 -14.96
C TYR A 67 15.81 -10.84 -15.16
N LEU A 68 15.50 -9.55 -14.96
CA LEU A 68 16.46 -8.45 -15.07
C LEU A 68 17.58 -8.58 -14.02
N PHE A 69 17.22 -8.89 -12.76
CA PHE A 69 18.17 -9.07 -11.68
C PHE A 69 19.07 -10.29 -11.87
N LEU A 70 18.51 -11.43 -12.28
CA LEU A 70 19.28 -12.65 -12.58
C LEU A 70 20.25 -12.44 -13.74
N LYS A 71 19.89 -11.63 -14.74
CA LYS A 71 20.76 -11.24 -15.85
C LYS A 71 21.75 -10.13 -15.50
N LYS A 72 21.69 -9.56 -14.29
CA LYS A 72 22.45 -8.38 -13.89
C LYS A 72 22.30 -7.24 -14.91
N SER A 73 21.07 -7.03 -15.37
CA SER A 73 20.76 -6.04 -16.39
C SER A 73 21.01 -4.63 -15.86
N GLU A 74 21.75 -3.82 -16.62
CA GLU A 74 21.96 -2.38 -16.36
C GLU A 74 20.94 -1.50 -17.09
N LYS A 75 19.79 -2.07 -17.50
CA LYS A 75 18.80 -1.36 -18.31
C LYS A 75 18.08 -0.25 -17.53
N TYR A 76 17.90 -0.43 -16.23
CA TYR A 76 17.16 0.49 -15.37
C TYR A 76 17.97 0.83 -14.12
N ASP A 77 17.96 2.12 -13.79
CA ASP A 77 18.67 2.71 -12.67
C ASP A 77 17.73 2.86 -11.44
N ILE A 78 16.45 3.12 -11.67
CA ILE A 78 15.42 3.25 -10.64
C ILE A 78 14.33 2.21 -10.89
N ILE A 79 14.02 1.43 -9.85
CA ILE A 79 13.04 0.34 -9.91
C ILE A 79 11.97 0.61 -8.87
N PHE A 80 10.72 0.73 -9.30
CA PHE A 80 9.56 0.85 -8.43
C PHE A 80 8.95 -0.53 -8.23
N TYR A 81 8.92 -1.03 -7.00
CA TYR A 81 8.44 -2.37 -6.68
C TYR A 81 7.62 -2.36 -5.40
N ASP A 82 6.82 -3.41 -5.22
CA ASP A 82 6.03 -3.59 -4.00
C ASP A 82 6.90 -4.05 -2.82
N ASN A 83 6.74 -3.43 -1.66
CA ASN A 83 7.58 -3.69 -0.48
C ASN A 83 7.44 -5.13 0.06
N ILE A 84 6.41 -5.89 -0.33
CA ILE A 84 6.32 -7.31 0.00
C ILE A 84 7.49 -8.11 -0.60
N TYR A 85 8.07 -7.66 -1.71
CA TYR A 85 9.20 -8.31 -2.37
C TYR A 85 10.57 -7.85 -1.85
N ARG A 86 10.63 -7.03 -0.79
CA ARG A 86 11.88 -6.48 -0.26
C ARG A 86 12.94 -7.56 0.01
N MET A 87 12.56 -8.69 0.62
CA MET A 87 13.49 -9.78 0.93
C MET A 87 14.02 -10.46 -0.34
N ARG A 88 13.17 -10.55 -1.37
CA ARG A 88 13.48 -11.16 -2.67
C ARG A 88 14.46 -10.29 -3.46
N PHE A 89 14.29 -8.97 -3.44
CA PHE A 89 15.08 -8.04 -4.25
C PHE A 89 16.27 -7.42 -3.54
N ALA A 90 16.31 -7.41 -2.20
CA ALA A 90 17.42 -6.87 -1.41
C ALA A 90 18.82 -7.30 -1.87
N PRO A 91 19.08 -8.56 -2.30
CA PRO A 91 20.40 -8.96 -2.80
C PRO A 91 20.86 -8.22 -4.06
N HIS A 92 19.94 -7.63 -4.81
CA HIS A 92 20.19 -6.99 -6.11
C HIS A 92 20.15 -5.46 -6.06
N LEU A 93 19.72 -4.89 -4.94
CA LEU A 93 19.56 -3.45 -4.76
C LEU A 93 20.73 -2.85 -3.96
N ILE A 94 21.06 -1.61 -4.27
CA ILE A 94 22.10 -0.86 -3.56
C ILE A 94 21.61 -0.42 -2.18
N ASP A 95 22.52 -0.40 -1.21
CA ASP A 95 22.22 0.19 0.11
C ASP A 95 22.28 1.71 0.01
N LEU A 96 21.11 2.35 0.06
CA LEU A 96 20.95 3.79 -0.08
C LEU A 96 21.63 4.57 1.06
N LYS A 97 21.91 3.95 2.22
CA LYS A 97 22.69 4.58 3.29
C LYS A 97 24.11 4.95 2.86
N ASN A 98 24.64 4.26 1.84
CA ASN A 98 25.97 4.55 1.30
C ASN A 98 25.96 5.64 0.21
N ILE A 99 24.77 6.08 -0.22
CA ILE A 99 24.61 7.06 -1.31
C ILE A 99 24.03 8.38 -0.80
N LEU A 100 23.05 8.30 0.10
CA LEU A 100 22.28 9.45 0.55
C LEU A 100 22.93 10.13 1.77
N PRO A 101 22.79 11.46 1.92
CA PRO A 101 23.18 12.14 3.14
C PRO A 101 22.45 11.56 4.36
N VAL A 102 23.14 11.50 5.50
CA VAL A 102 22.59 10.97 6.76
C VAL A 102 21.29 11.67 7.13
N ASP A 103 21.25 12.99 7.11
CA ASP A 103 20.05 13.77 7.40
C ASP A 103 18.86 13.38 6.52
N HIS A 104 19.11 13.01 5.25
CA HIS A 104 18.05 12.58 4.34
C HIS A 104 17.58 11.16 4.64
N VAL A 105 18.49 10.26 5.03
CA VAL A 105 18.12 8.92 5.49
C VAL A 105 17.28 9.00 6.77
N ASP A 106 17.71 9.83 7.73
CA ASP A 106 17.08 9.97 9.05
C ASP A 106 15.64 10.47 8.93
N MET A 107 15.34 11.37 7.99
CA MET A 107 13.97 11.80 7.67
C MET A 107 13.01 10.65 7.38
N TYR A 108 13.49 9.54 6.80
CA TYR A 108 12.67 8.36 6.50
C TYR A 108 12.66 7.33 7.64
N MET A 109 13.72 7.28 8.46
CA MET A 109 13.85 6.30 9.55
C MET A 109 12.87 6.53 10.70
N GLU A 110 12.37 7.75 10.87
CA GLU A 110 11.30 8.06 11.83
C GLU A 110 9.92 7.53 11.39
N GLY A 111 9.77 7.15 10.12
CA GLY A 111 8.50 6.75 9.51
C GLY A 111 8.42 5.27 9.11
N VAL A 112 7.53 5.00 8.15
CA VAL A 112 7.23 3.64 7.68
C VAL A 112 8.42 2.94 7.01
N ALA A 113 9.37 3.70 6.46
CA ALA A 113 10.52 3.13 5.74
C ALA A 113 11.38 2.21 6.62
N ASN A 114 11.46 2.50 7.92
CA ASN A 114 12.18 1.65 8.88
C ASN A 114 11.57 0.22 8.95
N GLN A 115 10.27 0.10 8.72
CA GLN A 115 9.56 -1.18 8.74
C GLN A 115 9.42 -1.82 7.35
N THR A 116 9.42 -1.02 6.28
CA THR A 116 9.08 -1.49 4.93
C THR A 116 10.25 -1.51 3.95
N SER A 117 11.34 -0.78 4.22
CA SER A 117 12.44 -0.57 3.26
C SER A 117 13.81 -1.03 3.78
N ILE A 118 13.92 -1.45 5.04
CA ILE A 118 15.14 -2.05 5.60
C ILE A 118 15.10 -3.57 5.40
N CYS A 119 16.20 -4.13 4.88
CA CYS A 119 16.40 -5.58 4.77
C CYS A 119 17.88 -5.92 5.00
N ASN A 120 18.18 -6.85 5.92
CA ASN A 120 19.55 -7.23 6.28
C ASN A 120 20.46 -6.02 6.56
N ASP A 121 19.96 -5.08 7.38
CA ASP A 121 20.60 -3.82 7.73
C ASP A 121 20.91 -2.88 6.55
N LYS A 122 20.32 -3.09 5.37
CA LYS A 122 20.45 -2.18 4.21
C LYS A 122 19.16 -1.42 3.98
N LEU A 123 19.26 -0.16 3.59
CA LEU A 123 18.13 0.62 3.07
C LEU A 123 18.03 0.38 1.56
N ILE A 124 17.12 -0.52 1.15
CA ILE A 124 17.04 -1.02 -0.23
C ILE A 124 16.03 -0.26 -1.10
N GLY A 125 15.45 0.82 -0.58
CA GLY A 125 14.44 1.62 -1.25
C GLY A 125 13.95 2.76 -0.37
N LEU A 126 13.18 3.68 -0.96
CA LEU A 126 12.44 4.70 -0.23
C LEU A 126 10.97 4.62 -0.61
N PRO A 127 10.03 4.73 0.34
CA PRO A 127 8.61 4.72 0.04
C PRO A 127 8.23 6.01 -0.73
N ILE A 128 7.52 5.86 -1.85
CA ILE A 128 6.98 6.98 -2.63
C ILE A 128 5.46 7.13 -2.50
N SER A 129 4.77 6.03 -2.23
CA SER A 129 3.37 6.02 -1.79
C SER A 129 3.21 5.04 -0.64
N VAL A 130 2.21 5.30 0.19
CA VAL A 130 1.81 4.44 1.29
C VAL A 130 0.29 4.38 1.23
N ASP A 131 -0.22 3.16 1.13
CA ASP A 131 -1.65 2.91 1.17
C ASP A 131 -2.01 2.35 2.55
N ALA A 132 -3.18 2.73 3.04
CA ALA A 132 -3.70 2.27 4.32
C ALA A 132 -5.21 2.09 4.23
N ASP A 133 -5.70 0.98 4.77
CA ASP A 133 -7.13 0.69 4.83
C ASP A 133 -7.80 1.49 5.95
N VAL A 134 -8.99 2.00 5.65
CA VAL A 134 -9.78 2.82 6.56
C VAL A 134 -11.24 2.42 6.52
N LEU A 135 -11.92 2.58 7.66
CA LEU A 135 -13.37 2.38 7.74
C LEU A 135 -14.11 3.62 7.23
N TYR A 136 -14.70 3.51 6.05
CA TYR A 136 -15.65 4.51 5.55
C TYR A 136 -17.01 4.35 6.22
N TYR A 137 -17.65 5.48 6.55
CA TYR A 137 -18.98 5.48 7.16
C TYR A 137 -19.85 6.60 6.60
N ASN A 138 -21.17 6.38 6.57
CA ASN A 138 -22.13 7.36 6.12
C ASN A 138 -22.57 8.29 7.26
N LYS A 139 -22.03 9.52 7.27
CA LYS A 139 -22.35 10.57 8.26
C LYS A 139 -23.85 10.88 8.37
N ASN A 140 -24.59 10.81 7.26
CA ASN A 140 -26.02 11.12 7.25
C ASN A 140 -26.82 10.06 8.00
N TYR A 141 -26.48 8.79 7.83
CA TYR A 141 -27.12 7.70 8.58
C TYR A 141 -26.82 7.79 10.07
N LEU A 142 -25.56 8.03 10.46
CA LEU A 142 -25.21 8.21 11.87
C LEU A 142 -25.97 9.40 12.49
N LYS A 143 -26.05 10.53 11.78
CA LYS A 143 -26.79 11.71 12.26
C LYS A 143 -28.30 11.47 12.35
N LYS A 144 -28.92 10.84 11.32
CA LYS A 144 -30.36 10.50 11.30
C LYS A 144 -30.75 9.69 12.53
N TYR A 145 -29.88 8.80 12.97
CA TYR A 145 -30.10 7.85 14.05
C TYR A 145 -29.42 8.21 15.38
N ASN A 146 -28.86 9.43 15.48
CA ASN A 146 -28.13 9.92 16.64
C ASN A 146 -27.04 8.95 17.17
N GLN A 147 -26.31 8.33 16.24
CA GLN A 147 -25.23 7.38 16.52
C GLN A 147 -23.86 8.06 16.41
N LYS A 148 -22.90 7.58 17.20
CA LYS A 148 -21.49 8.00 17.10
C LYS A 148 -20.77 7.14 16.04
N VAL A 149 -19.59 7.60 15.61
CA VAL A 149 -18.71 6.77 14.76
C VAL A 149 -18.27 5.55 15.57
N PRO A 150 -18.43 4.32 15.05
CA PRO A 150 -18.02 3.11 15.76
C PRO A 150 -16.51 3.13 16.03
N ARG A 151 -16.12 2.71 17.24
CA ARG A 151 -14.71 2.61 17.64
C ARG A 151 -14.24 1.16 17.78
N THR A 152 -15.17 0.23 17.87
CA THR A 152 -14.92 -1.22 17.94
C THR A 152 -15.77 -1.95 16.91
N TRP A 153 -15.42 -3.21 16.64
CA TRP A 153 -16.25 -4.09 15.82
C TRP A 153 -17.63 -4.35 16.44
N ASP A 154 -17.71 -4.39 17.77
CA ASP A 154 -18.99 -4.54 18.49
C ASP A 154 -19.87 -3.29 18.35
N ASP A 155 -19.28 -2.10 18.39
CA ASP A 155 -19.99 -0.85 18.09
C ASP A 155 -20.54 -0.89 16.66
N LEU A 156 -19.73 -1.33 15.69
CA LEU A 156 -20.14 -1.44 14.29
C LEU A 156 -21.35 -2.38 14.14
N ILE A 157 -21.31 -3.56 14.75
CA ILE A 157 -22.43 -4.52 14.75
C ILE A 157 -23.67 -3.91 15.41
N LYS A 158 -23.52 -3.36 16.61
CA LYS A 158 -24.65 -2.79 17.37
C LYS A 158 -25.33 -1.64 16.61
N ILE A 159 -24.53 -0.69 16.14
CA ILE A 159 -25.02 0.47 15.38
C ILE A 159 -25.62 0.03 14.06
N GLY A 160 -24.95 -0.89 13.35
CA GLY A 160 -25.41 -1.44 12.08
C GLY A 160 -26.77 -2.15 12.19
N LYS A 161 -26.94 -3.01 13.19
CA LYS A 161 -28.21 -3.70 13.48
C LYS A 161 -29.32 -2.70 13.80
N TYR A 162 -29.03 -1.69 14.62
CA TYR A 162 -30.00 -0.65 14.96
C TYR A 162 -30.48 0.09 13.70
N ILE A 163 -29.54 0.60 12.88
CA ILE A 163 -29.87 1.32 11.65
C ILE A 163 -30.65 0.43 10.67
N SER A 164 -30.22 -0.82 10.48
CA SER A 164 -30.93 -1.77 9.61
C SER A 164 -32.38 -1.96 10.03
N ASN A 165 -32.63 -2.14 11.33
CA ASN A 165 -33.98 -2.36 11.84
C ASN A 165 -34.86 -1.12 11.69
N GLU A 166 -34.31 0.08 11.93
CA GLU A 166 -35.06 1.33 11.77
C GLU A 166 -35.35 1.67 10.30
N GLU A 167 -34.45 1.33 9.38
CA GLU A 167 -34.66 1.52 7.93
C GLU A 167 -35.70 0.52 7.39
N LYS A 168 -35.69 -0.73 7.87
CA LYS A 168 -36.72 -1.73 7.55
C LYS A 168 -38.12 -1.30 7.97
N LYS A 169 -38.27 -0.65 9.14
CA LYS A 169 -39.56 -0.05 9.57
C LYS A 169 -40.06 1.04 8.62
N GLN A 170 -39.15 1.67 7.87
CA GLN A 170 -39.45 2.69 6.86
C GLN A 170 -39.51 2.10 5.44
N ASN A 171 -39.62 0.76 5.30
CA ASN A 171 -39.62 0.02 4.04
C ASN A 171 -38.34 0.16 3.20
N ASN A 172 -37.21 0.59 3.78
CA ASN A 172 -35.93 0.53 3.10
C ASN A 172 -35.22 -0.80 3.41
N THR A 173 -35.45 -1.80 2.56
CA THR A 173 -34.89 -3.15 2.71
C THR A 173 -33.60 -3.38 1.90
N ASN A 174 -33.21 -2.41 1.06
CA ASN A 174 -32.07 -2.56 0.14
C ASN A 174 -30.77 -1.99 0.72
N LEU A 175 -30.80 -1.46 1.94
CA LEU A 175 -29.63 -0.90 2.59
C LEU A 175 -28.65 -2.01 3.00
N ILE A 176 -27.45 -1.96 2.44
CA ILE A 176 -26.30 -2.76 2.86
C ILE A 176 -25.60 -2.02 4.01
N ILE A 177 -25.50 -2.66 5.17
CA ILE A 177 -24.97 -2.03 6.38
C ILE A 177 -23.45 -2.06 6.41
N TYR A 178 -22.86 -3.18 6.03
CA TYR A 178 -21.41 -3.35 5.94
C TYR A 178 -21.04 -4.15 4.70
N GLN A 179 -19.96 -3.75 4.05
CA GLN A 179 -19.36 -4.45 2.92
C GLN A 179 -17.87 -4.60 3.20
N GLY A 180 -17.46 -5.80 3.59
CA GLY A 180 -16.05 -6.13 3.76
C GLY A 180 -15.35 -6.43 2.42
N TYR A 181 -14.03 -6.31 2.39
CA TYR A 181 -13.20 -6.64 1.23
C TYR A 181 -12.54 -8.01 1.41
N PHE A 182 -13.22 -9.08 0.98
CA PHE A 182 -12.70 -10.45 1.09
C PHE A 182 -12.71 -11.20 -0.26
N PRO A 183 -12.00 -10.70 -1.28
CA PRO A 183 -11.89 -11.42 -2.55
C PRO A 183 -10.98 -12.65 -2.46
N ASN A 184 -11.09 -13.57 -3.43
CA ASN A 184 -10.26 -14.78 -3.54
C ASN A 184 -8.85 -14.50 -4.13
N HIS A 185 -8.22 -13.42 -3.70
CA HIS A 185 -6.85 -13.06 -4.06
C HIS A 185 -6.18 -12.34 -2.88
N GLU A 186 -4.96 -11.82 -3.07
CA GLU A 186 -4.12 -11.26 -2.00
C GLU A 186 -4.85 -10.24 -1.10
N GLY A 187 -5.63 -9.32 -1.68
CA GLY A 187 -6.47 -8.37 -0.92
C GLY A 187 -7.35 -8.99 0.18
N GLY A 188 -7.89 -10.21 -0.01
CA GLY A 188 -8.65 -10.89 1.04
C GLY A 188 -7.79 -11.36 2.21
N MET A 189 -6.52 -11.71 1.95
CA MET A 189 -5.54 -11.99 3.00
C MET A 189 -5.14 -10.70 3.73
N CYS A 190 -5.01 -9.57 3.04
CA CYS A 190 -4.75 -8.27 3.66
C CYS A 190 -5.85 -7.88 4.64
N SER A 191 -7.11 -7.90 4.22
CA SER A 191 -8.21 -7.59 5.13
C SER A 191 -8.30 -8.59 6.30
N THR A 192 -8.01 -9.88 6.08
CA THR A 192 -7.95 -10.86 7.18
C THR A 192 -6.82 -10.55 8.17
N TYR A 193 -5.64 -10.19 7.66
CA TYR A 193 -4.49 -9.80 8.47
C TYR A 193 -4.81 -8.56 9.32
N GLU A 194 -5.43 -7.54 8.73
CA GLU A 194 -5.82 -6.32 9.45
C GLU A 194 -6.84 -6.59 10.55
N PHE A 195 -7.81 -7.46 10.29
CA PHE A 195 -8.75 -7.90 11.31
C PHE A 195 -8.03 -8.57 12.48
N ILE A 196 -7.13 -9.53 12.22
CA ILE A 196 -6.35 -10.17 13.28
C ILE A 196 -5.51 -9.12 14.03
N TYR A 197 -4.87 -8.20 13.31
CA TYR A 197 -4.06 -7.16 13.92
C TYR A 197 -4.88 -6.18 14.78
N SER A 198 -6.15 -5.96 14.46
CA SER A 198 -7.06 -5.13 15.27
C SER A 198 -7.40 -5.73 16.64
N PHE A 199 -7.14 -7.03 16.85
CA PHE A 199 -7.38 -7.74 18.11
C PHE A 199 -6.14 -7.82 19.01
N ARG A 200 -5.02 -7.22 18.62
CA ARG A 200 -3.78 -7.17 19.42
C ARG A 200 -4.02 -6.55 20.81
N ASP A 201 -3.27 -6.98 21.81
CA ASP A 201 -3.46 -6.56 23.20
C ASP A 201 -3.27 -5.05 23.43
N SER A 202 -2.40 -4.42 22.63
CA SER A 202 -2.13 -2.98 22.71
C SER A 202 -1.66 -2.43 21.36
N VAL A 203 -1.71 -1.10 21.19
CA VAL A 203 -1.25 -0.44 19.95
C VAL A 203 0.20 -0.77 19.57
N ASN A 204 1.05 -1.08 20.56
CA ASN A 204 2.46 -1.40 20.38
C ASN A 204 2.75 -2.90 20.29
N SER A 205 1.72 -3.75 20.42
CA SER A 205 1.89 -5.20 20.32
C SER A 205 2.21 -5.61 18.89
N SER A 206 3.08 -6.62 18.75
CA SER A 206 3.36 -7.26 17.47
C SER A 206 2.12 -7.94 16.91
N PHE A 207 2.20 -8.38 15.66
CA PHE A 207 1.14 -9.18 15.06
C PHE A 207 0.87 -10.45 15.91
N PRO A 208 -0.41 -10.75 16.22
CA PRO A 208 -0.76 -11.97 16.96
C PRO A 208 -0.33 -13.23 16.21
N GLY A 209 0.08 -14.27 16.94
CA GLY A 209 0.38 -15.57 16.31
C GLY A 209 -0.85 -16.12 15.58
N LEU A 210 -0.67 -16.66 14.37
CA LEU A 210 -1.79 -17.15 13.54
C LEU A 210 -2.60 -18.29 14.20
N THR A 211 -1.98 -19.04 15.10
CA THR A 211 -2.62 -20.12 15.86
C THR A 211 -3.07 -19.69 17.26
N SER A 212 -2.98 -18.39 17.58
CA SER A 212 -3.35 -17.86 18.90
C SER A 212 -4.87 -17.74 19.08
N GLN A 213 -5.31 -17.70 20.34
CA GLN A 213 -6.71 -17.40 20.66
C GLN A 213 -7.14 -16.02 20.15
N ILE A 214 -6.21 -15.06 20.10
CA ILE A 214 -6.47 -13.72 19.55
C ILE A 214 -6.85 -13.79 18.07
N ALA A 215 -6.12 -14.59 17.28
CA ALA A 215 -6.43 -14.81 15.87
C ALA A 215 -7.78 -15.53 15.70
N ILE A 216 -8.07 -16.54 16.52
CA ILE A 216 -9.38 -17.23 16.51
C ILE A 216 -10.52 -16.24 16.79
N ASN A 217 -10.39 -15.41 17.83
CA ASN A 217 -11.39 -14.40 18.19
C ASN A 217 -11.63 -13.39 17.05
N ALA A 218 -10.58 -12.99 16.35
CA ALA A 218 -10.71 -12.08 15.21
C ALA A 218 -11.47 -12.73 14.04
N LEU A 219 -11.16 -13.99 13.72
CA LEU A 219 -11.86 -14.74 12.67
C LEU A 219 -13.34 -14.99 13.02
N ASP A 220 -13.63 -15.30 14.29
CA ASP A 220 -15.00 -15.43 14.79
C ASP A 220 -15.75 -14.09 14.67
N LYS A 221 -15.08 -12.95 14.93
CA LYS A 221 -15.68 -11.63 14.74
C LYS A 221 -15.98 -11.33 13.27
N ILE A 222 -15.09 -11.70 12.33
CA ILE A 222 -15.37 -11.57 10.89
C ILE A 222 -16.65 -12.35 10.54
N LYS A 223 -16.78 -13.59 11.04
CA LYS A 223 -17.96 -14.43 10.84
C LYS A 223 -19.22 -13.82 11.45
N GLU A 224 -19.13 -13.23 12.64
CA GLU A 224 -20.23 -12.52 13.28
C GLU A 224 -20.68 -11.32 12.45
N ILE A 225 -19.75 -10.45 12.03
CA ILE A 225 -20.04 -9.29 11.16
C ILE A 225 -20.75 -9.76 9.88
N LYS A 226 -20.24 -10.81 9.26
CA LYS A 226 -20.83 -11.40 8.06
C LYS A 226 -22.29 -11.79 8.28
N ASN A 227 -22.58 -12.49 9.38
CA ASN A 227 -23.92 -13.01 9.66
C ASN A 227 -24.91 -11.93 10.13
N GLU A 228 -24.42 -10.91 10.84
CA GLU A 228 -25.27 -9.93 11.51
C GLU A 228 -25.57 -8.70 10.65
N ILE A 229 -24.59 -8.22 9.87
CA ILE A 229 -24.69 -6.91 9.20
C ILE A 229 -24.13 -6.86 7.77
N SER A 230 -23.52 -7.94 7.25
CA SER A 230 -22.99 -7.97 5.88
C SER A 230 -23.99 -8.59 4.90
N THR A 231 -23.79 -8.32 3.62
CA THR A 231 -24.42 -9.07 2.53
C THR A 231 -23.41 -10.06 1.94
N GLY A 232 -23.39 -11.28 2.48
CA GLY A 232 -22.58 -12.39 1.96
C GLY A 232 -21.23 -12.58 2.65
#